data_AF-A0A516ISR9-F1
#
_entry.id   AF-A0A516ISR9-F1
#
_cell.length_a   1.000
_cell.length_b   1.000
_cell.length_c   1.000
_cell.angle_alpha   90.00
_cell.angle_beta   90.00
_cell.angle_gamma   90.00
#
_symmetry.space_group_name_H-M   'P 1'
#
loop_
_entity.id
_entity.type
_entity.pdbx_description
1 polymer ?
#
loop_
_entity_poly.entity_id
_entity_poly.type
_entity_poly.pdbx_seq_one_letter_code
_entity_poly.pdbx_strand_id
1 'polypeptide(L)'
;MAAALAQANAAGVSLAEFLDSLGDLARASLSTIADLACADKGMAGYDPVTALDTAIETTIRRAISSRFPDHRIWGEEQGWSGPAAGAEWSIDPVDGTRALVCGLPSWSVLVGLIEDGRHVAGLIDLPVLGERLIAVDGQTLVNGQLARASGCRRLAEARLATTDPFLFAGDERAGFERVLRASRMCRYGLDALAYARVSTGDIDLVVENGLQRHDYDALIPAYAGPAAISAIGAAGMISRPARSSPLPPKRFTKRRSRCFRRDGGEVRRSHRRGCSTQP
;
A
#
# COMPACT_ATOMS: atom_id res chain seq x y z
N MET A 1 20.35 6.76 -7.95
CA MET A 1 19.61 5.76 -8.74
C MET A 1 20.50 4.59 -9.17
N ALA A 2 21.79 4.79 -9.46
CA ALA A 2 22.63 3.74 -10.05
C ALA A 2 23.19 2.71 -9.05
N ALA A 3 23.41 3.03 -7.77
CA ALA A 3 24.20 2.15 -6.89
C ALA A 3 23.37 0.98 -6.33
N ALA A 4 22.17 1.21 -5.80
CA ALA A 4 21.30 0.13 -5.33
C ALA A 4 20.81 -0.78 -6.47
N LEU A 5 20.45 -0.22 -7.63
CA LEU A 5 20.12 -1.00 -8.83
C LEU A 5 21.32 -1.79 -9.36
N ALA A 6 22.53 -1.22 -9.31
CA ALA A 6 23.75 -1.94 -9.70
C ALA A 6 24.07 -3.09 -8.75
N GLN A 7 23.93 -2.90 -7.43
CA GLN A 7 24.11 -3.96 -6.44
C GLN A 7 23.03 -5.05 -6.57
N ALA A 8 21.77 -4.68 -6.86
CA ALA A 8 20.70 -5.63 -7.20
C ALA A 8 21.11 -6.50 -8.41
N ASN A 9 21.52 -5.86 -9.50
CA ASN A 9 21.94 -6.55 -10.72
C ASN A 9 23.20 -7.43 -10.52
N ALA A 10 24.10 -7.08 -9.60
CA ALA A 10 25.33 -7.83 -9.36
C ALA A 10 25.11 -9.24 -8.78
N ALA A 11 23.98 -9.52 -8.11
CA ALA A 11 23.64 -10.86 -7.62
C ALA A 11 22.62 -11.62 -8.50
N GLY A 12 22.32 -11.11 -9.69
CA GLY A 12 21.43 -11.77 -10.66
C GLY A 12 19.94 -11.73 -10.33
N VAL A 13 19.52 -11.02 -9.27
CA VAL A 13 18.11 -10.80 -8.90
C VAL A 13 17.82 -9.30 -8.96
N SER A 14 16.83 -8.91 -9.75
CA SER A 14 16.43 -7.52 -9.90
C SER A 14 15.85 -6.96 -8.59
N LEU A 15 15.86 -5.62 -8.44
CA LEU A 15 15.26 -4.97 -7.27
C LEU A 15 13.76 -5.28 -7.14
N ALA A 16 13.04 -5.40 -8.26
CA ALA A 16 11.63 -5.75 -8.27
C ALA A 16 11.39 -7.18 -7.75
N GLU A 17 12.18 -8.16 -8.19
CA GLU A 17 12.12 -9.53 -7.68
C GLU A 17 12.49 -9.61 -6.20
N PHE A 18 13.45 -8.78 -5.75
CA PHE A 18 13.79 -8.71 -4.33
C PHE A 18 12.62 -8.16 -3.50
N LEU A 19 11.98 -7.06 -3.92
CA LEU A 19 10.78 -6.53 -3.25
C LEU A 19 9.64 -7.56 -3.23
N ASP A 20 9.44 -8.29 -4.33
CA ASP A 20 8.46 -9.38 -4.39
C ASP A 20 8.73 -10.43 -3.32
N SER A 21 10.00 -10.86 -3.17
CA SER A 21 10.40 -11.82 -2.14
C SER A 21 10.20 -11.29 -0.71
N LEU A 22 10.34 -9.98 -0.47
CA LEU A 22 10.05 -9.38 0.84
C LEU A 22 8.56 -9.48 1.17
N GLY A 23 7.69 -9.27 0.19
CA GLY A 23 6.25 -9.47 0.35
C GLY A 23 5.91 -10.93 0.68
N ASP A 24 6.58 -11.90 0.05
CA ASP A 24 6.37 -13.33 0.35
C ASP A 24 6.81 -13.68 1.77
N LEU A 25 7.95 -13.14 2.22
CA LEU A 25 8.41 -13.27 3.59
C LEU A 25 7.43 -12.67 4.60
N ALA A 26 6.88 -11.49 4.30
CA ALA A 26 5.88 -10.86 5.16
C ALA A 26 4.62 -11.71 5.26
N ARG A 27 4.10 -12.21 4.12
CA ARG A 27 2.94 -13.11 4.08
C ARG A 27 3.17 -14.42 4.83
N ALA A 28 4.38 -14.98 4.77
CA ALA A 28 4.73 -16.17 5.52
C ALA A 28 4.63 -15.94 7.04
N SER A 29 4.99 -14.75 7.53
CA SER A 29 4.87 -14.41 8.96
C SER A 29 3.43 -14.49 9.48
N LEU A 30 2.42 -14.12 8.67
CA LEU A 30 1.00 -14.25 9.08
C LEU A 30 0.64 -15.70 9.43
N SER A 31 1.15 -16.67 8.67
CA SER A 31 0.83 -18.09 8.90
C SER A 31 1.42 -18.66 10.19
N THR A 32 2.36 -17.95 10.81
CA THR A 32 3.06 -18.38 12.03
C THR A 32 2.43 -17.85 13.32
N ILE A 33 1.48 -16.92 13.21
CA ILE A 33 0.88 -16.26 14.36
C ILE A 33 -0.54 -16.79 14.58
N ALA A 34 -0.69 -17.54 15.67
CA ALA A 34 -1.97 -18.14 16.06
C ALA A 34 -2.94 -17.14 16.71
N ASP A 35 -2.41 -16.11 17.37
CA ASP A 35 -3.18 -15.07 18.07
C ASP A 35 -2.63 -13.68 17.75
N LEU A 36 -3.49 -12.78 17.27
CA LEU A 36 -3.20 -11.36 17.08
C LEU A 36 -3.32 -10.60 18.41
N ALA A 37 -2.63 -11.11 19.44
CA ALA A 37 -2.56 -10.41 20.72
C ALA A 37 -1.97 -9.01 20.48
N CYS A 38 -2.67 -8.01 21.00
CA CYS A 38 -2.36 -6.61 20.78
C CYS A 38 -1.85 -5.97 22.08
N ALA A 39 -0.72 -5.27 22.00
CA ALA A 39 -0.30 -4.29 22.99
C ALA A 39 -0.64 -2.88 22.50
N ASP A 40 -0.76 -1.91 23.42
CA ASP A 40 -0.97 -0.50 23.08
C ASP A 40 0.33 0.27 23.35
N LYS A 41 0.88 0.93 22.33
CA LYS A 41 2.09 1.77 22.41
C LYS A 41 1.83 3.09 23.12
N GLY A 42 0.57 3.58 23.16
CA GLY A 42 0.14 4.71 23.99
C GLY A 42 0.72 6.09 23.62
N MET A 43 1.33 6.26 22.45
CA MET A 43 2.08 7.49 22.13
C MET A 43 1.20 8.74 21.88
N ALA A 44 -0.06 8.56 21.44
CA ALA A 44 -1.05 9.64 21.27
C ALA A 44 -2.50 9.11 21.12
N GLY A 45 -2.95 8.25 22.05
CA GLY A 45 -4.22 7.52 21.95
C GLY A 45 -3.98 6.01 21.80
N TYR A 46 -4.98 5.27 21.32
CA TYR A 46 -4.85 3.82 21.11
C TYR A 46 -4.01 3.54 19.87
N ASP A 47 -2.82 2.99 20.08
CA ASP A 47 -1.80 2.70 19.08
C ASP A 47 -1.43 1.21 19.16
N PRO A 48 -2.23 0.33 18.53
CA PRO A 48 -2.06 -1.10 18.65
C PRO A 48 -0.77 -1.58 17.97
N VAL A 49 -0.07 -2.51 18.60
CA VAL A 49 1.01 -3.31 18.02
C VAL A 49 0.79 -4.77 18.31
N THR A 50 1.10 -5.63 17.36
CA THR A 50 0.92 -7.08 17.51
C THR A 50 2.25 -7.80 17.40
N ALA A 51 2.27 -9.08 17.77
CA ALA A 51 3.42 -9.94 17.50
C ALA A 51 3.74 -10.05 15.99
N LEU A 52 2.76 -9.72 15.12
CA LEU A 52 2.92 -9.73 13.68
C LEU A 52 3.86 -8.63 13.20
N ASP A 53 3.73 -7.43 13.74
CA ASP A 53 4.57 -6.28 13.41
C ASP A 53 6.05 -6.63 13.61
N THR A 54 6.39 -7.13 14.80
CA THR A 54 7.76 -7.53 15.13
C THR A 54 8.27 -8.67 14.26
N ALA A 55 7.42 -9.67 13.95
CA ALA A 55 7.82 -10.83 13.15
C ALA A 55 8.10 -10.47 11.68
N ILE A 56 7.22 -9.65 11.08
CA ILE A 56 7.40 -9.14 9.72
C ILE A 56 8.66 -8.27 9.65
N GLU A 57 8.80 -7.29 10.55
CA GLU A 57 9.93 -6.37 10.54
C GLU A 57 11.26 -7.11 10.70
N THR A 58 11.36 -8.04 11.66
CA THR A 58 12.58 -8.84 11.88
C THR A 58 12.97 -9.64 10.64
N THR A 59 11.98 -10.25 9.98
CA THR A 59 12.22 -11.09 8.80
C THR A 59 12.69 -10.25 7.60
N ILE A 60 12.04 -9.11 7.36
CA ILE A 60 12.40 -8.18 6.28
C ILE A 60 13.78 -7.58 6.54
N ARG A 61 14.05 -7.10 7.77
CA ARG A 61 15.38 -6.58 8.17
C ARG A 61 16.48 -7.58 7.88
N ARG A 62 16.29 -8.85 8.26
CA ARG A 62 17.28 -9.91 8.02
C ARG A 62 17.55 -10.09 6.53
N ALA A 63 16.50 -10.11 5.70
CA ALA A 63 16.64 -10.26 4.26
C ALA A 63 17.38 -9.07 3.63
N ILE A 64 17.02 -7.84 4.03
CA ILE A 64 17.68 -6.61 3.56
C ILE A 64 19.15 -6.60 3.97
N SER A 65 19.48 -6.80 5.25
CA SER A 65 20.87 -6.77 5.73
C SER A 65 21.74 -7.86 5.12
N SER A 66 21.16 -9.02 4.78
CA SER A 66 21.89 -10.09 4.09
C SER A 66 22.22 -9.72 2.65
N ARG A 67 21.31 -9.00 1.98
CA ARG A 67 21.45 -8.63 0.56
C ARG A 67 22.22 -7.33 0.34
N PHE A 68 22.08 -6.40 1.28
CA PHE A 68 22.59 -5.04 1.27
C PHE A 68 23.22 -4.71 2.65
N PRO A 69 24.37 -5.32 2.99
CA PRO A 69 24.99 -5.16 4.31
C PRO A 69 25.42 -3.72 4.63
N ASP A 70 25.64 -2.91 3.60
CA ASP A 70 26.05 -1.51 3.72
C ASP A 70 24.87 -0.52 3.73
N HIS A 71 23.61 -1.00 3.74
CA HIS A 71 22.44 -0.13 3.77
C HIS A 71 21.93 0.08 5.20
N ARG A 72 21.36 1.26 5.43
CA ARG A 72 20.66 1.59 6.67
C ARG A 72 19.21 1.13 6.62
N ILE A 73 18.62 0.81 7.77
CA ILE A 73 17.21 0.44 7.87
C ILE A 73 16.55 1.24 9.00
N TRP A 74 15.49 1.97 8.66
CA TRP A 74 14.46 2.48 9.54
C TRP A 74 13.27 1.53 9.53
N GLY A 75 12.72 1.22 10.68
CA GLY A 75 11.48 0.45 10.79
C GLY A 75 10.69 0.95 11.98
N GLU A 76 9.38 0.87 11.87
CA GLU A 76 8.44 1.37 12.87
C GLU A 76 8.75 0.83 14.28
N GLU A 77 8.98 -0.48 14.42
CA GLU A 77 9.09 -1.13 15.74
C GLU A 77 10.50 -1.09 16.32
N GLN A 78 11.51 -1.35 15.48
CA GLN A 78 12.89 -1.53 15.95
C GLN A 78 13.78 -0.32 15.66
N GLY A 79 13.23 0.75 15.09
CA GLY A 79 13.95 1.99 14.84
C GLY A 79 15.11 1.84 13.84
N TRP A 80 16.26 2.43 14.16
CA TRP A 80 17.42 2.44 13.25
C TRP A 80 18.36 1.25 13.43
N SER A 81 18.81 0.67 12.31
CA SER A 81 19.92 -0.30 12.27
C SER A 81 20.80 -0.11 11.05
N GLY A 82 22.03 -0.65 11.07
CA GLY A 82 22.99 -0.58 9.96
C GLY A 82 23.87 0.67 9.98
N PRO A 83 24.78 0.82 8.99
CA PRO A 83 25.67 1.97 8.89
C PRO A 83 24.90 3.27 8.63
N ALA A 84 25.46 4.40 9.10
CA ALA A 84 24.77 5.70 9.05
C ALA A 84 24.72 6.35 7.64
N ALA A 85 25.56 5.90 6.72
CA ALA A 85 25.71 6.46 5.38
C ALA A 85 25.30 5.42 4.32
N GLY A 86 24.70 5.89 3.23
CA GLY A 86 24.31 5.06 2.09
C GLY A 86 22.80 5.09 1.84
N ALA A 87 22.34 4.11 1.06
CA ALA A 87 20.92 3.90 0.83
C ALA A 87 20.21 3.46 2.12
N GLU A 88 18.95 3.84 2.23
CA GLU A 88 18.13 3.61 3.40
C GLU A 88 16.86 2.86 3.01
N TRP A 89 16.51 1.86 3.81
CA TRP A 89 15.23 1.19 3.75
C TRP A 89 14.29 1.70 4.85
N SER A 90 13.03 1.94 4.53
CA SER A 90 11.97 2.24 5.49
C SER A 90 10.98 1.07 5.51
N ILE A 91 10.59 0.61 6.69
CA ILE A 91 9.67 -0.54 6.87
C ILE A 91 8.51 -0.11 7.77
N ASP A 92 7.30 -0.32 7.27
CA ASP A 92 6.09 -0.43 8.08
C ASP A 92 5.61 -1.88 8.00
N PRO A 93 5.73 -2.67 9.07
CA PRO A 93 5.34 -4.07 9.03
C PRO A 93 3.83 -4.27 8.97
N VAL A 94 3.01 -3.34 9.48
CA VAL A 94 1.54 -3.37 9.45
C VAL A 94 1.00 -1.94 9.40
N ASP A 95 0.90 -1.36 8.21
CA ASP A 95 0.18 -0.12 8.04
C ASP A 95 -1.32 -0.39 8.18
N GLY A 96 -2.00 0.39 9.02
CA GLY A 96 -3.40 0.16 9.36
C GLY A 96 -3.61 -0.87 10.47
N THR A 97 -2.80 -0.86 11.54
CA THR A 97 -2.92 -1.82 12.66
C THR A 97 -4.31 -1.82 13.32
N ARG A 98 -5.02 -0.69 13.34
CA ARG A 98 -6.42 -0.62 13.76
C ARG A 98 -7.34 -1.44 12.85
N ALA A 99 -7.11 -1.40 11.54
CA ALA A 99 -7.83 -2.24 10.58
C ALA A 99 -7.52 -3.73 10.81
N LEU A 100 -6.26 -4.09 11.06
CA LEU A 100 -5.85 -5.46 11.42
C LEU A 100 -6.59 -5.95 12.67
N VAL A 101 -6.57 -5.19 13.77
CA VAL A 101 -7.24 -5.54 15.03
C VAL A 101 -8.76 -5.68 14.86
N CYS A 102 -9.36 -4.88 13.99
CA CYS A 102 -10.78 -5.00 13.65
C CYS A 102 -11.11 -6.10 12.63
N GLY A 103 -10.12 -6.87 12.15
CA GLY A 103 -10.30 -7.92 11.16
C GLY A 103 -10.67 -7.40 9.76
N LEU A 104 -10.34 -6.14 9.47
CA LEU A 104 -10.60 -5.50 8.18
C LEU A 104 -9.47 -5.81 7.18
N PRO A 105 -9.78 -5.89 5.88
CA PRO A 105 -8.81 -6.28 4.85
C PRO A 105 -7.92 -5.12 4.35
N SER A 106 -7.99 -3.94 4.97
CA SER A 106 -7.35 -2.71 4.45
C SER A 106 -5.90 -2.51 4.89
N TRP A 107 -5.41 -3.28 5.85
CA TRP A 107 -4.03 -3.18 6.32
C TRP A 107 -3.02 -3.71 5.28
N SER A 108 -1.78 -3.24 5.37
CA SER A 108 -0.74 -3.52 4.38
C SER A 108 0.66 -3.66 5.01
N VAL A 109 1.62 -4.13 4.22
CA VAL A 109 3.05 -4.11 4.57
C VAL A 109 3.74 -3.15 3.62
N LEU A 110 4.49 -2.19 4.16
CA LEU A 110 5.18 -1.16 3.38
C LEU A 110 6.69 -1.32 3.47
N VAL A 111 7.37 -1.33 2.32
CA VAL A 111 8.83 -1.27 2.26
C VAL A 111 9.27 -0.25 1.23
N GLY A 112 9.94 0.81 1.68
CA GLY A 112 10.50 1.86 0.83
C GLY A 112 12.02 1.79 0.76
N LEU A 113 12.59 2.18 -0.39
CA LEU A 113 14.03 2.37 -0.58
C LEU A 113 14.30 3.83 -0.96
N ILE A 114 15.18 4.46 -0.20
CA ILE A 114 15.60 5.85 -0.34
C ILE A 114 17.09 5.87 -0.65
N GLU A 115 17.50 6.56 -1.71
CA GLU A 115 18.90 6.72 -2.10
C GLU A 115 19.15 8.20 -2.40
N ASP A 116 20.15 8.80 -1.75
CA ASP A 116 20.48 10.23 -1.87
C ASP A 116 19.26 11.16 -1.65
N GLY A 117 18.42 10.82 -0.68
CA GLY A 117 17.19 11.57 -0.35
C GLY A 117 16.05 11.41 -1.35
N ARG A 118 16.14 10.47 -2.29
CA ARG A 118 15.09 10.17 -3.28
C ARG A 118 14.48 8.80 -3.03
N HIS A 119 13.16 8.70 -2.98
CA HIS A 119 12.44 7.43 -2.95
C HIS A 119 12.55 6.75 -4.32
N VAL A 120 13.37 5.70 -4.40
CA VAL A 120 13.71 5.03 -5.67
C VAL A 120 12.88 3.77 -5.91
N ALA A 121 12.39 3.13 -4.84
CA ALA A 121 11.53 1.95 -4.97
C ALA A 121 10.61 1.78 -3.76
N GLY A 122 9.48 1.09 -3.98
CA GLY A 122 8.46 0.87 -2.96
C GLY A 122 7.70 -0.44 -3.17
N LEU A 123 7.34 -1.09 -2.06
CA LEU A 123 6.45 -2.24 -1.98
C LEU A 123 5.23 -1.84 -1.13
N ILE A 124 4.04 -2.12 -1.63
CA ILE A 124 2.78 -2.11 -0.88
C ILE A 124 2.18 -3.51 -1.03
N ASP A 125 2.33 -4.35 -0.01
CA ASP A 125 1.69 -5.67 0.01
C ASP A 125 0.37 -5.59 0.76
N LEU A 126 -0.72 -6.05 0.15
CA LEU A 126 -2.06 -6.13 0.74
C LEU A 126 -2.41 -7.61 0.96
N PRO A 127 -2.00 -8.22 2.08
CA PRO A 127 -1.98 -9.67 2.21
C PRO A 127 -3.37 -10.30 2.10
N VAL A 128 -4.37 -9.67 2.72
CA VAL A 128 -5.75 -10.18 2.75
C VAL A 128 -6.41 -10.11 1.37
N LEU A 129 -6.05 -9.12 0.55
CA LEU A 129 -6.57 -8.95 -0.80
C LEU A 129 -5.81 -9.79 -1.84
N GLY A 130 -4.65 -10.35 -1.48
CA GLY A 130 -3.78 -11.03 -2.43
C GLY A 130 -3.21 -10.08 -3.49
N GLU A 131 -3.12 -8.79 -3.19
CA GLU A 131 -2.62 -7.76 -4.09
C GLU A 131 -1.26 -7.27 -3.62
N ARG A 132 -0.36 -6.99 -4.56
CA ARG A 132 0.98 -6.48 -4.30
C ARG A 132 1.33 -5.44 -5.34
N LEU A 133 1.72 -4.26 -4.87
CA LEU A 133 2.21 -3.19 -5.72
C LEU A 133 3.73 -3.08 -5.54
N ILE A 134 4.45 -3.16 -6.65
CA ILE A 134 5.90 -2.98 -6.69
C ILE A 134 6.18 -1.79 -7.59
N ALA A 135 6.88 -0.80 -7.04
CA ALA A 135 7.25 0.42 -7.72
C ALA A 135 8.77 0.49 -7.85
N VAL A 136 9.27 0.45 -9.08
CA VAL A 136 10.70 0.53 -9.41
C VAL A 136 10.82 1.27 -10.76
N ASP A 137 11.87 2.09 -10.92
CA ASP A 137 12.18 2.77 -12.19
C ASP A 137 11.03 3.64 -12.76
N GLY A 138 10.25 4.25 -11.87
CA GLY A 138 9.11 5.09 -12.25
C GLY A 138 7.95 4.31 -12.88
N GLN A 139 7.89 3.01 -12.66
CA GLN A 139 6.77 2.15 -13.01
C GLN A 139 6.21 1.51 -11.76
N THR A 140 4.90 1.28 -11.75
CA THR A 140 4.21 0.57 -10.67
C THR A 140 3.46 -0.61 -11.27
N LEU A 141 3.75 -1.80 -10.78
CA LEU A 141 3.08 -3.04 -11.18
C LEU A 141 2.19 -3.52 -10.04
N VAL A 142 0.95 -3.88 -10.33
CA VAL A 142 0.05 -4.60 -9.41
C VAL A 142 0.02 -6.05 -9.84
N ASN A 143 0.52 -6.97 -9.03
CA ASN A 143 0.64 -8.40 -9.36
C ASN A 143 1.24 -8.64 -10.77
N GLY A 144 2.29 -7.89 -11.11
CA GLY A 144 2.98 -7.95 -12.40
C GLY A 144 2.29 -7.21 -13.56
N GLN A 145 1.13 -6.58 -13.35
CA GLN A 145 0.42 -5.78 -14.37
C GLN A 145 0.63 -4.29 -14.16
N LEU A 146 0.89 -3.53 -15.22
CA LEU A 146 1.12 -2.08 -15.11
C LEU A 146 -0.11 -1.35 -14.52
N ALA A 147 0.10 -0.66 -13.41
CA ALA A 147 -0.92 0.17 -12.76
C ALA A 147 -1.27 1.39 -13.63
N ARG A 148 -2.50 1.87 -13.50
CA ARG A 148 -2.99 3.02 -14.27
C ARG A 148 -3.93 3.89 -13.47
N ALA A 149 -3.46 5.07 -13.08
CA ALA A 149 -4.29 6.09 -12.45
C ALA A 149 -5.46 6.52 -13.35
N SER A 150 -6.54 7.03 -12.73
CA SER A 150 -7.80 7.39 -13.41
C SER A 150 -7.69 8.53 -14.41
N GLY A 151 -6.70 9.42 -14.25
CA GLY A 151 -6.58 10.67 -15.00
C GLY A 151 -7.60 11.74 -14.60
N CYS A 152 -8.30 11.58 -13.46
CA CYS A 152 -9.22 12.57 -12.93
C CYS A 152 -8.52 13.92 -12.71
N ARG A 153 -9.16 15.01 -13.15
CA ARG A 153 -8.60 16.38 -13.10
C ARG A 153 -9.52 17.40 -12.45
N ARG A 154 -10.74 17.00 -12.08
CA ARG A 154 -11.74 17.90 -11.49
C ARG A 154 -12.12 17.39 -10.13
N LEU A 155 -12.00 18.23 -9.11
CA LEU A 155 -12.30 17.84 -7.74
C LEU A 155 -13.75 17.35 -7.60
N ALA A 156 -14.71 18.00 -8.27
CA ALA A 156 -16.11 17.59 -8.30
C ALA A 156 -16.38 16.18 -8.85
N GLU A 157 -15.40 15.55 -9.52
CA GLU A 157 -15.49 14.17 -10.00
C GLU A 157 -14.68 13.20 -9.15
N ALA A 158 -13.80 13.71 -8.29
CA ALA A 158 -12.83 12.94 -7.54
C ALA A 158 -13.49 12.07 -6.46
N ARG A 159 -13.05 10.82 -6.39
CA ARG A 159 -13.24 9.90 -5.28
C ARG A 159 -12.13 10.17 -4.26
N LEU A 160 -12.49 10.82 -3.16
CA LEU A 160 -11.60 11.14 -2.05
C LEU A 160 -11.50 9.96 -1.08
N ALA A 161 -10.35 9.81 -0.43
CA ALA A 161 -10.19 9.01 0.77
C ALA A 161 -9.39 9.75 1.84
N THR A 162 -9.63 9.41 3.10
CA THR A 162 -8.81 9.77 4.27
C THR A 162 -8.96 8.63 5.28
N THR A 163 -7.94 8.33 6.08
CA THR A 163 -8.05 7.26 7.09
C THR A 163 -9.13 7.54 8.12
N ASP A 164 -9.13 8.73 8.73
CA ASP A 164 -10.13 9.14 9.71
C ASP A 164 -10.48 10.64 9.51
N PRO A 165 -11.76 11.04 9.55
CA PRO A 165 -12.14 12.45 9.42
C PRO A 165 -11.69 13.34 10.59
N PHE A 166 -11.34 12.75 11.74
CA PHE A 166 -10.89 13.44 12.95
C PHE A 166 -9.38 13.64 13.03
N LEU A 167 -8.61 13.27 11.99
CA LEU A 167 -7.17 13.55 11.88
C LEU A 167 -6.85 15.05 11.78
N PHE A 168 -7.86 15.87 11.47
CA PHE A 168 -7.68 17.30 11.21
C PHE A 168 -8.25 18.14 12.35
N ALA A 169 -7.53 19.19 12.73
CA ALA A 169 -7.96 20.17 13.71
C ALA A 169 -7.82 21.61 13.17
N GLY A 170 -8.50 22.56 13.81
CA GLY A 170 -8.39 23.99 13.47
C GLY A 170 -8.55 24.29 11.97
N ASP A 171 -7.59 25.02 11.41
CA ASP A 171 -7.59 25.44 10.01
C ASP A 171 -7.44 24.27 9.03
N GLU A 172 -6.74 23.19 9.43
CA GLU A 172 -6.59 21.98 8.62
C GLU A 172 -7.94 21.30 8.44
N ARG A 173 -8.74 21.22 9.51
CA ARG A 173 -10.11 20.69 9.42
C ARG A 173 -10.97 21.51 8.48
N ALA A 174 -10.92 22.83 8.61
CA ALA A 174 -11.65 23.72 7.69
C ALA A 174 -11.18 23.53 6.24
N GLY A 175 -9.89 23.29 6.01
CA GLY A 175 -9.30 22.95 4.72
C GLY A 175 -9.82 21.63 4.15
N PHE A 176 -9.70 20.55 4.93
CA PHE A 176 -10.19 19.22 4.57
C PHE A 176 -11.69 19.26 4.25
N GLU A 177 -12.51 19.93 5.06
CA GLU A 177 -13.95 20.04 4.83
C GLU A 177 -14.31 20.77 3.51
N ARG A 178 -13.50 21.74 3.07
CA ARG A 178 -13.67 22.37 1.75
C ARG A 178 -13.41 21.36 0.63
N VAL A 179 -12.36 20.56 0.74
CA VAL A 179 -12.02 19.51 -0.24
C VAL A 179 -13.11 18.43 -0.25
N LEU A 180 -13.56 18.00 0.93
CA LEU A 180 -14.63 17.02 1.10
C LEU A 180 -15.92 17.46 0.41
N ARG A 181 -16.40 18.69 0.67
CA ARG A 181 -17.62 19.24 0.05
C ARG A 181 -17.51 19.44 -1.46
N ALA A 182 -16.29 19.68 -1.96
CA ALA A 182 -16.04 19.86 -3.38
C ALA A 182 -15.78 18.54 -4.12
N SER A 183 -15.63 17.42 -3.41
CA SER A 183 -15.37 16.09 -3.98
C SER A 183 -16.67 15.35 -4.31
N ARG A 184 -16.62 14.38 -5.22
CA ARG A 184 -17.80 13.59 -5.60
C ARG A 184 -18.30 12.71 -4.45
N MET A 185 -17.38 12.10 -3.73
CA MET A 185 -17.62 11.22 -2.58
C MET A 185 -16.33 11.06 -1.76
N CYS A 186 -16.46 10.59 -0.52
CA CYS A 186 -15.33 10.26 0.36
C CYS A 186 -15.48 8.86 0.94
N ARG A 187 -14.37 8.13 1.03
CA ARG A 187 -14.23 6.85 1.75
C ARG A 187 -13.30 7.03 2.96
N TYR A 188 -13.51 6.21 3.99
CA TYR A 188 -12.78 6.26 5.25
C TYR A 188 -12.19 4.89 5.60
N GLY A 189 -11.16 4.88 6.44
CA GLY A 189 -10.55 3.66 7.02
C GLY A 189 -9.85 2.79 5.98
N LEU A 190 -9.04 3.41 5.13
CA LEU A 190 -8.35 2.72 4.04
C LEU A 190 -6.83 2.78 4.15
N ASP A 191 -6.23 3.63 4.99
CA ASP A 191 -4.77 3.64 5.24
C ASP A 191 -3.98 3.60 3.91
N ALA A 192 -2.88 2.83 3.80
CA ALA A 192 -2.14 2.66 2.54
C ALA A 192 -2.94 1.98 1.41
N LEU A 193 -4.03 1.25 1.69
CA LEU A 193 -4.90 0.72 0.63
C LEU A 193 -5.52 1.86 -0.19
N ALA A 194 -5.87 3.00 0.42
CA ALA A 194 -6.35 4.16 -0.34
C ALA A 194 -5.30 4.64 -1.36
N TYR A 195 -4.03 4.63 -0.96
CA TYR A 195 -2.91 5.00 -1.81
C TYR A 195 -2.70 3.99 -2.95
N ALA A 196 -2.69 2.69 -2.65
CA ALA A 196 -2.65 1.66 -3.69
C ALA A 196 -3.78 1.83 -4.74
N ARG A 197 -4.98 2.22 -4.28
CA ARG A 197 -6.13 2.48 -5.15
C ARG A 197 -6.01 3.76 -5.99
N VAL A 198 -5.18 4.72 -5.59
CA VAL A 198 -4.83 5.86 -6.46
C VAL A 198 -3.96 5.39 -7.63
N SER A 199 -2.99 4.50 -7.38
CA SER A 199 -2.14 3.93 -8.43
C SER A 199 -2.95 3.11 -9.46
N THR A 200 -4.05 2.47 -9.05
CA THR A 200 -4.97 1.73 -9.94
C THR A 200 -6.13 2.55 -10.51
N GLY A 201 -6.30 3.80 -10.06
CA GLY A 201 -7.35 4.72 -10.53
C GLY A 201 -8.73 4.52 -9.89
N ASP A 202 -8.83 3.69 -8.85
CA ASP A 202 -10.07 3.47 -8.11
C ASP A 202 -10.35 4.59 -7.08
N ILE A 203 -9.30 5.23 -6.57
CA ILE A 203 -9.35 6.49 -5.80
C ILE A 203 -8.62 7.57 -6.60
N ASP A 204 -9.05 8.82 -6.45
CA ASP A 204 -8.49 9.96 -7.22
C ASP A 204 -7.65 10.90 -6.34
N LEU A 205 -7.95 10.96 -5.05
CA LEU A 205 -7.31 11.85 -4.09
C LEU A 205 -7.29 11.21 -2.70
N VAL A 206 -6.15 11.31 -2.02
CA VAL A 206 -6.02 10.99 -0.60
C VAL A 206 -5.55 12.26 0.12
N VAL A 207 -6.17 12.58 1.25
CA VAL A 207 -5.76 13.71 2.10
C VAL A 207 -5.63 13.18 3.51
N GLU A 208 -4.45 13.33 4.11
CA GLU A 208 -4.15 12.83 5.45
C GLU A 208 -3.29 13.83 6.24
N ASN A 209 -3.20 13.59 7.54
CA ASN A 209 -2.43 14.39 8.48
C ASN A 209 -1.76 13.45 9.51
N GLY A 210 -0.61 13.85 10.01
CA GLY A 210 0.09 13.14 11.09
C GLY A 210 0.91 11.91 10.66
N LEU A 211 1.06 11.68 9.35
CA LEU A 211 1.82 10.55 8.84
C LEU A 211 3.29 10.60 9.26
N GLN A 212 3.81 9.45 9.67
CA GLN A 212 5.21 9.19 9.91
C GLN A 212 5.89 8.70 8.63
N ARG A 213 7.22 8.67 8.69
CA ARG A 213 8.05 8.30 7.55
C ARG A 213 7.76 6.89 7.01
N HIS A 214 7.49 5.93 7.90
CA HIS A 214 7.19 4.56 7.52
C HIS A 214 5.88 4.45 6.74
N ASP A 215 4.88 5.29 7.06
CA ASP A 215 3.58 5.34 6.37
C ASP A 215 3.68 5.75 4.90
N TYR A 216 4.64 6.62 4.52
CA TYR A 216 4.65 7.22 3.16
C TYR A 216 5.86 6.88 2.30
N ASP A 217 6.99 6.44 2.87
CA ASP A 217 8.22 6.24 2.10
C ASP A 217 8.07 5.18 0.99
N ALA A 218 7.31 4.11 1.26
CA ALA A 218 7.01 3.09 0.25
C ALA A 218 5.96 3.54 -0.78
N LEU A 219 5.11 4.50 -0.40
CA LEU A 219 4.00 4.97 -1.21
C LEU A 219 4.50 5.91 -2.32
N ILE A 220 5.45 6.80 -2.03
CA ILE A 220 5.93 7.83 -2.96
C ILE A 220 6.35 7.25 -4.33
N PRO A 221 7.16 6.17 -4.41
CA PRO A 221 7.54 5.57 -5.68
C PRO A 221 6.37 4.98 -6.48
N ALA A 222 5.29 4.56 -5.80
CA ALA A 222 4.10 3.98 -6.44
C ALA A 222 3.27 4.99 -7.26
N TYR A 223 3.69 6.26 -7.26
CA TYR A 223 3.04 7.36 -7.98
C TYR A 223 3.85 7.85 -9.16
N ALA A 224 3.77 7.10 -10.26
CA ALA A 224 4.23 7.56 -11.56
C ALA A 224 3.09 8.29 -12.32
N GLY A 225 2.71 9.50 -11.90
CA GLY A 225 1.63 10.25 -12.53
C GLY A 225 1.40 11.66 -11.98
N PRO A 226 0.38 12.41 -12.46
CA PRO A 226 0.01 13.72 -11.92
C PRO A 226 -0.63 13.66 -10.52
N ALA A 227 -0.79 12.47 -9.95
CA ALA A 227 -1.23 12.29 -8.57
C ALA A 227 -0.16 12.90 -7.64
N ALA A 228 -0.60 13.74 -6.71
CA ALA A 228 0.25 14.34 -5.70
C ALA A 228 -0.12 13.70 -4.35
N ILE A 229 0.86 13.10 -3.67
CA ILE A 229 0.75 12.94 -2.22
C ILE A 229 1.07 14.31 -1.64
N SER A 230 0.14 14.87 -0.86
CA SER A 230 0.43 16.02 -0.01
C SER A 230 0.26 15.57 1.43
N ALA A 231 1.34 15.09 2.04
CA ALA A 231 1.41 14.95 3.49
C ALA A 231 1.75 16.33 4.05
N ILE A 232 0.89 16.88 4.91
CA ILE A 232 1.24 18.04 5.73
C ILE A 232 1.80 17.45 7.03
N GLY A 233 3.11 17.22 7.06
CA GLY A 233 3.85 16.92 8.29
C GLY A 233 4.64 18.15 8.75
N ALA A 234 5.21 18.09 9.96
CA ALA A 234 6.09 19.14 10.50
C ALA A 234 7.29 19.49 9.59
N ALA A 235 7.54 18.69 8.55
CA ALA A 235 8.56 18.88 7.51
C ALA A 235 7.97 19.18 6.11
N GLY A 236 6.90 19.97 6.02
CA GLY A 236 6.55 20.65 4.78
C GLY A 236 5.95 19.80 3.66
N MET A 237 5.46 20.51 2.65
CA MET A 237 4.65 20.01 1.55
C MET A 237 5.51 19.16 0.58
N ILE A 238 5.31 17.85 0.54
CA ILE A 238 5.90 16.99 -0.51
C ILE A 238 5.13 17.27 -1.81
N SER A 239 5.81 17.75 -2.86
CA SER A 239 5.15 18.05 -4.15
C SER A 239 5.93 17.53 -5.35
N ARG A 240 5.18 16.86 -6.24
CA ARG A 240 5.44 16.37 -7.62
C ARG A 240 6.76 15.64 -7.90
N PRO A 241 6.72 14.38 -8.38
CA PRO A 241 7.81 13.86 -9.19
C PRO A 241 7.93 14.67 -10.50
N ALA A 242 9.17 14.88 -10.95
CA ALA A 242 9.48 15.62 -12.16
C ALA A 242 8.78 15.01 -13.39
N ARG A 243 8.34 15.86 -14.33
CA ARG A 243 7.70 15.42 -15.59
C ARG A 243 8.62 14.43 -16.32
N SER A 244 8.21 13.17 -16.43
CA SER A 244 8.75 12.30 -17.47
C SER A 244 8.13 12.69 -18.82
N SER A 245 8.98 12.77 -19.85
CA SER A 245 8.60 13.09 -21.22
C SER A 245 7.55 12.11 -21.75
N PRO A 246 6.61 12.56 -22.61
CA PRO A 246 5.57 11.67 -23.14
C PRO A 246 6.19 10.56 -23.99
N LEU A 247 5.94 9.31 -23.60
CA LEU A 247 6.26 8.13 -24.41
C LEU A 247 5.43 8.13 -25.71
N PRO A 248 6.00 7.68 -26.84
CA PRO A 248 5.27 7.63 -28.11
C PRO A 248 4.13 6.59 -28.08
N PRO A 249 3.03 6.81 -28.82
CA PRO A 249 1.86 5.94 -28.77
C PRO A 249 2.14 4.58 -29.42
N LYS A 250 2.04 3.48 -28.64
CA LYS A 250 2.00 2.11 -29.19
C LYS A 250 0.61 1.82 -29.76
N ARG A 251 0.55 1.42 -31.04
CA ARG A 251 -0.67 0.95 -31.71
C ARG A 251 -1.10 -0.39 -31.09
N PHE A 252 -2.24 -0.39 -30.40
CA PHE A 252 -2.91 -1.63 -29.97
C PHE A 252 -4.03 -2.00 -30.94
N THR A 253 -3.93 -3.18 -31.53
CA THR A 253 -5.00 -3.83 -32.29
C THR A 253 -6.10 -4.30 -31.33
N LYS A 254 -7.33 -3.85 -31.55
CA LYS A 254 -8.53 -4.21 -30.77
C LYS A 254 -8.72 -5.74 -30.70
N ARG A 255 -8.65 -6.33 -29.50
CA ARG A 255 -9.37 -7.57 -29.19
C ARG A 255 -10.61 -7.23 -28.38
N ARG A 256 -11.76 -7.71 -28.86
CA ARG A 256 -13.09 -7.48 -28.27
C ARG A 256 -13.18 -8.16 -26.91
N SER A 257 -13.54 -7.39 -25.89
CA SER A 257 -13.91 -7.86 -24.55
C SER A 257 -15.23 -8.64 -24.60
N ARG A 258 -15.27 -9.83 -24.00
CA ARG A 258 -16.53 -10.53 -23.69
C ARG A 258 -17.03 -10.03 -22.34
N CYS A 259 -18.21 -9.43 -22.34
CA CYS A 259 -18.99 -9.19 -21.13
C CYS A 259 -19.44 -10.52 -20.54
N PHE A 260 -19.18 -10.77 -19.25
CA PHE A 260 -19.89 -11.78 -18.49
C PHE A 260 -21.26 -11.23 -18.09
N ARG A 261 -22.34 -11.84 -18.61
CA ARG A 261 -23.69 -11.72 -18.02
C ARG A 261 -23.83 -12.80 -16.95
N ARG A 262 -24.32 -12.43 -15.77
CA ARG A 262 -24.90 -13.36 -14.80
C ARG A 262 -26.39 -13.48 -15.15
N ASP A 263 -26.80 -14.60 -15.71
CA ASP A 263 -28.21 -14.98 -15.77
C ASP A 263 -28.56 -15.78 -14.52
N GLY A 264 -29.66 -15.39 -13.87
CA GLY A 264 -30.24 -16.09 -12.74
C GLY A 264 -31.27 -17.15 -13.15
N GLY A 265 -31.49 -18.11 -12.24
CA GLY A 265 -32.71 -18.92 -12.15
C GLY A 265 -32.53 -20.43 -12.33
N GLU A 266 -32.76 -21.20 -11.27
CA GLU A 266 -33.96 -22.05 -11.18
C GLU A 266 -34.07 -22.68 -9.78
N VAL A 267 -35.22 -22.45 -9.13
CA VAL A 267 -35.74 -23.24 -8.02
C VAL A 267 -36.56 -24.39 -8.63
N ARG A 268 -36.25 -25.64 -8.29
CA ARG A 268 -37.18 -26.76 -8.51
C ARG A 268 -37.32 -27.63 -7.26
N ARG A 269 -38.55 -27.65 -6.74
CA ARG A 269 -39.05 -28.63 -5.76
C ARG A 269 -39.48 -29.92 -6.46
N SER A 270 -39.48 -30.97 -5.65
CA SER A 270 -40.32 -32.17 -5.66
C SER A 270 -39.66 -33.45 -6.19
N HIS A 271 -39.59 -34.44 -5.31
CA HIS A 271 -40.07 -35.80 -5.55
C HIS A 271 -40.57 -36.40 -4.23
N ARG A 272 -41.85 -36.83 -4.24
CA ARG A 272 -42.50 -37.64 -3.20
C ARG A 272 -41.96 -39.09 -3.24
N ARG A 273 -41.93 -39.75 -2.08
CA ARG A 273 -42.06 -41.20 -1.78
C ARG A 273 -41.85 -41.31 -0.25
N GLY A 274 -42.60 -42.01 0.59
CA GLY A 274 -43.78 -42.87 0.52
C GLY A 274 -44.12 -43.23 1.98
N CYS A 275 -45.40 -43.46 2.28
CA CYS A 275 -45.90 -43.82 3.60
C CYS A 275 -46.02 -45.36 3.69
N SER A 276 -45.56 -45.98 4.78
CA SER A 276 -46.06 -47.28 5.27
C SER A 276 -45.64 -47.58 6.73
N THR A 277 -46.62 -47.51 7.63
CA THR A 277 -46.98 -48.44 8.74
C THR A 277 -45.92 -49.03 9.68
N GLN A 278 -45.99 -48.61 10.96
CA GLN A 278 -46.28 -49.37 12.22
C GLN A 278 -45.55 -50.71 12.54
N PRO A 279 -45.47 -51.15 13.83
CA PRO A 279 -46.34 -50.89 15.00
C PRO A 279 -45.87 -49.78 15.95
#